data_AF-A0A136LZ45-F1
#
_entry.id   AF-A0A136LZ45-F1
#
_cell.length_a   1.000
_cell.length_b   1.000
_cell.length_c   1.000
_cell.angle_alpha   90.00
_cell.angle_beta   90.00
_cell.angle_gamma   90.00
#
_symmetry.space_group_name_H-M   'P 1'
#
loop_
_entity.id
_entity.type
_entity.pdbx_description
1 polymer ?
#
loop_
_entity_poly.entity_id
_entity_poly.type
_entity_poly.pdbx_seq_one_letter_code
_entity_poly.pdbx_strand_id
1 'polypeptide(L)'
;MKAFMHSSRLPRIVILGILSTMVITVFGLFMAAVASVRNDVANDNYLAAYSVYSGPIEQKAPVLTDASGEEYNLKNTDSGVSIQAAFVKKGLALQPAFRNVFRAQYTFAADSVSAGSATFRFPLPVELDYSELSNVEIWLDDEQLSFTREGSAELYGTQSLVWSGPVKTSDPVFTIRYETVGMSSFTYSGSFTEHAQDFSMIVTIEGTRSYNINYGMSVDSREFGSEGANESVRLEWHKENLFSQPVVSVSVGDRINPSTQVSRIYLTMAPVYVIFAGVAVFLTDRFGRGMRLLDFGIMTVLFAVFFPLVHYLSSFTIDPTMELFASLPVVMEYSMPLYLAFAVAWVLTGGLMLYLSARVHGVSFALRYMLPVTALFIGFFPLVVTIPEYAMLLVLLGFVAFMAIVVQSRSKLKI
;
A
#
# COMPACT_ATOMS: atom_id res chain seq x y z
N MET A 1 36.17 -35.26 -40.42
CA MET A 1 36.32 -33.87 -40.92
C MET A 1 35.10 -33.43 -41.74
N LYS A 2 33.88 -33.58 -41.19
CA LYS A 2 32.59 -33.25 -41.83
C LYS A 2 31.68 -32.45 -40.89
N ALA A 3 32.26 -31.81 -39.86
CA ALA A 3 31.55 -31.15 -38.77
C ALA A 3 31.58 -29.61 -38.84
N PHE A 4 32.22 -29.02 -39.86
CA PHE A 4 32.45 -27.56 -39.91
C PHE A 4 31.54 -26.80 -40.89
N MET A 5 30.47 -27.42 -41.39
CA MET A 5 29.49 -26.80 -42.29
C MET A 5 28.12 -26.56 -41.64
N HIS A 6 28.09 -26.02 -40.41
CA HIS A 6 26.84 -25.52 -39.80
C HIS A 6 26.83 -24.02 -39.48
N SER A 7 27.83 -23.28 -39.96
CA SER A 7 28.01 -21.83 -39.73
C SER A 7 26.90 -20.92 -40.30
N SER A 8 26.09 -21.37 -41.27
CA SER A 8 25.10 -20.50 -41.94
C SER A 8 23.82 -20.21 -41.14
N ARG A 9 23.59 -20.87 -40.00
CA ARG A 9 22.37 -20.66 -39.18
C ARG A 9 22.56 -19.66 -38.05
N LEU A 10 23.79 -19.50 -37.55
CA LEU A 10 24.11 -18.58 -36.45
C LEU A 10 23.74 -17.12 -36.74
N PRO A 11 24.03 -16.56 -37.94
CA PRO A 11 23.68 -15.17 -38.26
C PRO A 11 22.17 -14.94 -38.26
N ARG A 12 21.39 -15.92 -38.76
CA ARG A 12 19.92 -15.83 -38.81
C ARG A 12 19.30 -15.87 -37.41
N ILE A 13 19.84 -16.71 -36.52
CA ILE A 13 19.38 -16.81 -35.13
C ILE A 13 19.72 -15.54 -34.34
N VAL A 14 20.90 -14.96 -34.55
CA VAL A 14 21.29 -13.69 -33.93
C VAL A 14 20.42 -12.53 -34.41
N ILE A 15 20.18 -12.43 -35.72
CA ILE A 15 19.29 -11.40 -36.29
C ILE A 15 17.87 -11.53 -35.74
N LEU A 16 17.37 -12.77 -35.60
CA LEU A 16 16.06 -13.02 -35.02
C LEU A 16 16.01 -12.63 -33.54
N GLY A 17 17.02 -13.00 -32.75
CA GLY A 17 17.12 -12.60 -31.35
C GLY A 17 17.09 -11.07 -31.20
N ILE A 18 17.78 -10.34 -32.07
CA ILE A 18 17.74 -8.87 -32.11
C ILE A 18 16.34 -8.36 -32.47
N LEU A 19 15.71 -8.90 -33.52
CA LEU A 19 14.36 -8.50 -33.94
C LEU A 19 13.30 -8.79 -32.88
N SER A 20 13.28 -9.98 -32.29
CA SER A 20 12.37 -10.36 -31.22
C SER A 20 12.60 -9.52 -29.97
N THR A 21 13.87 -9.21 -29.65
CA THR A 21 14.21 -8.27 -28.58
C THR A 21 13.65 -6.89 -28.86
N MET A 22 13.84 -6.35 -30.07
CA MET A 22 13.28 -5.03 -30.43
C MET A 22 11.75 -5.02 -30.30
N VAL A 23 11.06 -6.05 -30.81
CA VAL A 23 9.60 -6.15 -30.72
C VAL A 23 9.14 -6.22 -29.26
N ILE A 24 9.82 -7.00 -28.42
CA ILE A 24 9.47 -7.11 -27.00
C ILE A 24 9.82 -5.86 -26.21
N THR A 25 10.90 -5.16 -26.55
CA THR A 25 11.23 -3.87 -25.97
C THR A 25 10.16 -2.84 -26.32
N VAL A 26 9.76 -2.75 -27.58
CA VAL A 26 8.68 -1.84 -28.01
C VAL A 26 7.36 -2.20 -27.34
N PHE A 27 7.00 -3.48 -27.31
CA PHE A 27 5.79 -3.95 -26.63
C PHE A 27 5.84 -3.69 -25.12
N GLY A 28 6.98 -3.94 -24.46
CA GLY A 28 7.19 -3.68 -23.04
C GLY A 28 7.10 -2.19 -22.71
N LEU A 29 7.69 -1.32 -23.54
CA LEU A 29 7.56 0.13 -23.42
C LEU A 29 6.11 0.60 -23.63
N PHE A 30 5.41 0.04 -24.62
CA PHE A 30 4.00 0.35 -24.86
C PHE A 30 3.12 -0.07 -23.68
N MET A 31 3.28 -1.31 -23.19
CA MET A 31 2.53 -1.81 -22.02
C MET A 31 2.88 -1.04 -20.75
N ALA A 32 4.15 -0.65 -20.57
CA ALA A 32 4.56 0.21 -19.48
C ALA A 32 3.91 1.60 -19.55
N ALA A 33 3.84 2.20 -20.75
CA ALA A 33 3.16 3.47 -20.96
C ALA A 33 1.65 3.35 -20.66
N VAL A 34 0.98 2.31 -21.16
CA VAL A 34 -0.44 2.03 -20.87
C VAL A 34 -0.66 1.81 -19.37
N ALA A 35 0.24 1.07 -18.71
CA ALA A 35 0.16 0.83 -17.28
C ALA A 35 0.43 2.10 -16.46
N SER A 36 1.35 2.96 -16.91
CA SER A 36 1.58 4.29 -16.33
C SER A 36 0.33 5.14 -16.43
N VAL A 37 -0.23 5.32 -17.63
CA VAL A 37 -1.45 6.11 -17.84
C VAL A 37 -2.60 5.57 -16.98
N ARG A 38 -2.76 4.26 -16.88
CA ARG A 38 -3.80 3.65 -16.03
C ARG A 38 -3.54 3.89 -14.54
N ASN A 39 -2.29 3.81 -14.09
CA ASN A 39 -1.93 4.13 -12.71
C ASN A 39 -2.09 5.63 -12.44
N ASP A 40 -1.76 6.50 -13.38
CA ASP A 40 -1.94 7.94 -13.28
C ASP A 40 -3.43 8.26 -13.17
N VAL A 41 -4.29 7.68 -14.02
CA VAL A 41 -5.75 7.81 -13.89
C VAL A 41 -6.27 7.24 -12.56
N ALA A 42 -5.72 6.12 -12.07
CA ALA A 42 -6.11 5.57 -10.77
C ALA A 42 -5.68 6.47 -9.61
N ASN A 43 -4.47 7.03 -9.70
CA ASN A 43 -3.90 7.97 -8.74
C ASN A 43 -4.63 9.31 -8.78
N ASP A 44 -4.98 9.83 -9.95
CA ASP A 44 -5.77 11.04 -10.11
C ASP A 44 -7.18 10.84 -9.57
N ASN A 45 -7.80 9.68 -9.80
CA ASN A 45 -9.08 9.34 -9.17
C ASN A 45 -8.97 9.17 -7.65
N TYR A 46 -7.84 8.65 -7.16
CA TYR A 46 -7.55 8.54 -5.73
C TYR A 46 -7.34 9.91 -5.11
N LEU A 47 -6.51 10.76 -5.70
CA LEU A 47 -6.25 12.13 -5.27
C LEU A 47 -7.50 12.99 -5.39
N ALA A 48 -8.32 12.80 -6.43
CA ALA A 48 -9.61 13.48 -6.57
C ALA A 48 -10.57 13.03 -5.46
N ALA A 49 -10.67 11.73 -5.18
CA ALA A 49 -11.48 11.24 -4.05
C ALA A 49 -10.93 11.74 -2.71
N TYR A 50 -9.63 11.68 -2.49
CA TYR A 50 -8.95 12.21 -1.30
C TYR A 50 -9.15 13.72 -1.14
N SER A 51 -9.17 14.48 -2.24
CA SER A 51 -9.44 15.93 -2.23
C SER A 51 -10.91 16.27 -1.98
N VAL A 52 -11.82 15.32 -2.23
CA VAL A 52 -13.27 15.49 -2.03
C VAL A 52 -13.68 15.02 -0.65
N TYR A 53 -13.02 14.00 -0.10
CA TYR A 53 -13.32 13.39 1.19
C TYR A 53 -12.40 13.85 2.34
N SER A 54 -11.67 14.94 2.10
CA SER A 54 -10.86 15.70 3.07
C SER A 54 -9.65 14.95 3.65
N GLY A 55 -8.59 15.72 3.96
CA GLY A 55 -7.25 15.24 4.28
C GLY A 55 -7.09 14.60 5.69
N PRO A 56 -5.99 14.86 6.41
CA PRO A 56 -5.81 14.33 7.76
C PRO A 56 -6.76 14.99 8.77
N ILE A 57 -7.39 14.21 9.66
CA ILE A 57 -8.14 14.79 10.80
C ILE A 57 -7.13 15.34 11.78
N GLU A 58 -7.20 16.62 12.09
CA GLU A 58 -6.54 17.18 13.27
C GLU A 58 -7.59 17.57 14.30
N GLN A 59 -7.81 16.69 15.28
CA GLN A 59 -8.67 16.95 16.42
C GLN A 59 -7.86 17.57 17.56
N LYS A 60 -8.27 18.76 17.99
CA LYS A 60 -7.64 19.46 19.12
C LYS A 60 -8.47 19.27 20.40
N ALA A 61 -7.83 19.33 21.57
CA ALA A 61 -8.55 19.36 22.83
C ALA A 61 -9.45 20.61 22.96
N PRO A 62 -10.55 20.52 23.70
CA PRO A 62 -11.38 21.68 24.01
C PRO A 62 -10.71 22.63 24.99
N VAL A 63 -11.28 23.82 25.07
CA VAL A 63 -10.99 24.83 26.10
C VAL A 63 -12.27 25.14 26.85
N LEU A 64 -12.18 25.24 28.18
CA LEU A 64 -13.24 25.73 29.03
C LEU A 64 -12.75 27.02 29.68
N THR A 65 -13.47 28.12 29.51
CA THR A 65 -13.16 29.41 30.15
C THR A 65 -14.26 29.87 31.09
N ASP A 66 -13.92 30.62 32.12
CA ASP A 66 -14.91 31.27 32.98
C ASP A 66 -15.45 32.58 32.33
N ALA A 67 -16.26 33.33 33.09
CA ALA A 67 -16.79 34.62 32.64
C ALA A 67 -15.72 35.72 32.51
N SER A 68 -14.56 35.56 33.16
CA SER A 68 -13.43 36.49 33.07
C SER A 68 -12.48 36.16 31.90
N GLY A 69 -12.63 34.97 31.31
CA GLY A 69 -11.78 34.45 30.23
C GLY A 69 -10.60 33.59 30.73
N GLU A 70 -10.56 33.24 32.01
CA GLU A 70 -9.56 32.34 32.59
C GLU A 70 -9.85 30.89 32.21
N GLU A 71 -8.83 30.15 31.76
CA GLU A 71 -8.96 28.76 31.33
C GLU A 71 -8.97 27.80 32.53
N TYR A 72 -9.90 26.84 32.50
CA TYR A 72 -9.93 25.75 33.47
C TYR A 72 -8.87 24.72 33.12
N ASN A 73 -8.24 24.17 34.16
CA ASN A 73 -7.24 23.12 34.00
C ASN A 73 -7.89 21.82 33.53
N LEU A 74 -7.43 21.27 32.40
CA LEU A 74 -7.84 19.94 31.97
C LEU A 74 -7.18 18.89 32.88
N LYS A 75 -8.00 18.13 33.59
CA LYS A 75 -7.58 17.12 34.58
C LYS A 75 -7.47 15.73 33.97
N ASN A 76 -8.44 15.37 33.14
CA ASN A 76 -8.50 14.06 32.49
C ASN A 76 -9.04 14.16 31.07
N THR A 77 -8.43 13.41 30.16
CA THR A 77 -8.91 13.15 28.81
C THR A 77 -9.10 11.65 28.64
N ASP A 78 -10.33 11.20 28.40
CA ASP A 78 -10.63 9.83 27.97
C ASP A 78 -11.24 9.88 26.57
N SER A 79 -10.48 9.47 25.57
CA SER A 79 -10.84 9.64 24.16
C SER A 79 -10.76 8.34 23.37
N GLY A 80 -11.54 8.27 22.30
CA GLY A 80 -11.61 7.13 21.43
C GLY A 80 -11.94 7.53 20.01
N VAL A 81 -11.26 6.93 19.05
CA VAL A 81 -11.64 7.02 17.64
C VAL A 81 -11.74 5.63 17.04
N SER A 82 -12.86 5.35 16.39
CA SER A 82 -13.07 4.15 15.60
C SER A 82 -13.01 4.51 14.13
N ILE A 83 -12.01 3.99 13.41
CA ILE A 83 -11.74 4.21 12.00
C ILE A 83 -12.18 2.97 11.23
N GLN A 84 -13.29 3.05 10.51
CA GLN A 84 -13.80 1.97 9.66
C GLN A 84 -13.27 2.14 8.24
N ALA A 85 -12.31 1.33 7.83
CA ALA A 85 -11.75 1.30 6.49
C ALA A 85 -12.55 0.35 5.59
N ALA A 86 -13.42 0.90 4.75
CA ALA A 86 -14.11 0.16 3.70
C ALA A 86 -13.37 0.36 2.36
N PHE A 87 -12.86 -0.72 1.77
CA PHE A 87 -12.22 -0.65 0.45
C PHE A 87 -13.22 -0.98 -0.65
N VAL A 88 -13.57 0.01 -1.46
CA VAL A 88 -14.48 -0.17 -2.60
C VAL A 88 -13.67 -0.52 -3.84
N LYS A 89 -13.98 -1.67 -4.45
CA LYS A 89 -13.35 -2.12 -5.69
C LYS A 89 -13.92 -1.36 -6.88
N LYS A 90 -13.11 -0.50 -7.51
CA LYS A 90 -13.44 0.20 -8.76
C LYS A 90 -12.57 -0.34 -9.89
N GLY A 91 -13.08 -1.39 -10.56
CA GLY A 91 -12.33 -2.14 -11.55
C GLY A 91 -11.24 -3.00 -10.91
N LEU A 92 -9.97 -2.67 -11.18
CA LEU A 92 -8.79 -3.34 -10.62
C LEU A 92 -8.12 -2.52 -9.50
N ALA A 93 -8.63 -1.33 -9.18
CA ALA A 93 -8.15 -0.50 -8.08
C ALA A 93 -9.09 -0.64 -6.88
N LEU A 94 -8.52 -0.63 -5.68
CA LEU A 94 -9.26 -0.47 -4.43
C LEU A 94 -9.18 1.01 -4.04
N GLN A 95 -10.33 1.62 -3.80
CA GLN A 95 -10.42 2.97 -3.28
C GLN A 95 -10.83 2.89 -1.81
N PRO A 96 -10.07 3.48 -0.89
CA PRO A 96 -10.48 3.51 0.50
C PRO A 96 -11.64 4.49 0.68
N ALA A 97 -12.58 4.10 1.53
CA ALA A 97 -13.63 4.94 2.05
C ALA A 97 -13.63 4.74 3.57
N PHE A 98 -13.40 5.81 4.32
CA PHE A 98 -13.32 5.73 5.77
C PHE A 98 -14.55 6.32 6.42
N ARG A 99 -15.01 5.70 7.51
CA ARG A 99 -15.96 6.29 8.42
C ARG A 99 -15.33 6.33 9.81
N ASN A 100 -15.28 7.50 10.40
CA ASN A 100 -14.69 7.71 11.71
C ASN A 100 -15.78 8.06 12.72
N VAL A 101 -15.72 7.44 13.89
CA VAL A 101 -16.55 7.81 15.05
C VAL A 101 -15.60 8.28 16.13
N PHE A 102 -15.64 9.57 16.43
CA PHE A 102 -14.87 10.15 17.53
C PHE A 102 -15.76 10.29 18.76
N ARG A 103 -15.22 9.91 19.91
CA ARG A 103 -15.84 10.11 21.22
C ARG A 103 -14.76 10.56 22.18
N ALA A 104 -15.03 11.58 22.98
CA ALA A 104 -14.14 11.96 24.07
C ALA A 104 -14.91 12.47 25.27
N GLN A 105 -14.32 12.26 26.44
CA GLN A 105 -14.74 12.80 27.72
C GLN A 105 -13.60 13.65 28.28
N TYR A 106 -13.92 14.88 28.65
CA TYR A 106 -12.99 15.85 29.19
C TYR A 106 -13.45 16.25 30.59
N THR A 107 -12.60 16.01 31.59
CA THR A 107 -12.84 16.45 32.96
C THR A 107 -11.95 17.64 33.25
N PHE A 108 -12.55 18.75 33.68
CA PHE A 108 -11.81 19.95 34.05
C PHE A 108 -11.75 20.06 35.57
N ALA A 109 -10.59 20.44 36.12
CA ALA A 109 -10.45 20.79 37.53
C ALA A 109 -10.99 22.20 37.74
N ALA A 110 -11.94 22.34 38.66
CA ALA A 110 -12.61 23.60 38.91
C ALA A 110 -12.08 24.24 40.22
N ASP A 111 -10.75 24.33 40.34
CA ASP A 111 -10.06 24.93 41.49
C ASP A 111 -10.39 26.44 41.67
N SER A 112 -10.93 27.08 40.62
CA SER A 112 -11.22 28.52 40.56
C SER A 112 -12.71 28.87 40.34
N VAL A 113 -13.67 27.95 40.56
CA VAL A 113 -15.11 28.27 40.34
C VAL A 113 -15.62 29.26 41.37
N SER A 114 -15.53 30.55 41.03
CA SER A 114 -16.58 31.47 41.39
C SER A 114 -17.86 30.98 40.69
N ALA A 115 -18.92 30.72 41.46
CA ALA A 115 -20.20 30.26 40.91
C ALA A 115 -20.64 31.19 39.76
N GLY A 116 -20.50 30.73 38.52
CA GLY A 116 -20.54 31.60 37.35
C GLY A 116 -20.77 30.84 36.05
N SER A 117 -21.04 31.61 34.99
CA SER A 117 -21.17 31.07 33.63
C SER A 117 -19.79 30.70 33.09
N ALA A 118 -19.66 29.52 32.51
CA ALA A 118 -18.48 29.10 31.76
C ALA A 118 -18.80 29.05 30.26
N THR A 119 -17.77 29.08 29.43
CA THR A 119 -17.85 28.88 27.99
C THR A 119 -16.97 27.71 27.60
N PHE A 120 -17.58 26.66 27.08
CA PHE A 120 -16.91 25.49 26.52
C PHE A 120 -16.78 25.66 25.01
N ARG A 121 -15.55 25.55 24.50
CA ARG A 121 -15.23 25.62 23.08
C ARG A 121 -14.53 24.34 22.64
N PHE A 122 -15.18 23.57 21.78
CA PHE A 122 -14.61 22.39 21.15
C PHE A 122 -14.26 22.67 19.68
N PRO A 123 -12.97 22.63 19.30
CA PRO A 123 -12.59 22.81 17.90
C PRO A 123 -13.04 21.60 17.08
N LEU A 124 -13.75 21.85 15.98
CA LEU A 124 -14.01 20.82 14.98
C LEU A 124 -12.74 20.59 14.15
N PRO A 125 -12.57 19.39 13.56
CA PRO A 125 -11.41 19.11 12.72
C PRO A 125 -11.26 20.12 11.58
N VAL A 126 -10.01 20.53 11.34
CA VAL A 126 -9.67 21.41 10.21
C VAL A 126 -9.86 20.62 8.91
N GLU A 127 -10.28 21.30 7.84
CA GLU A 127 -10.43 20.76 6.47
C GLU A 127 -11.67 19.90 6.16
N LEU A 128 -12.59 19.69 7.11
CA LEU A 128 -13.86 19.00 6.81
C LEU A 128 -14.91 19.92 6.18
N ASP A 129 -15.56 19.49 5.10
CA ASP A 129 -16.77 20.15 4.62
C ASP A 129 -17.94 19.87 5.58
N TYR A 130 -18.88 20.81 5.68
CA TYR A 130 -20.06 20.72 6.55
C TYR A 130 -20.90 19.47 6.31
N SER A 131 -20.86 18.92 5.09
CA SER A 131 -21.58 17.71 4.69
C SER A 131 -20.93 16.42 5.20
N GLU A 132 -19.70 16.48 5.70
CA GLU A 132 -18.90 15.31 6.08
C GLU A 132 -18.91 15.04 7.58
N LEU A 133 -19.54 15.91 8.38
CA LEU A 133 -19.64 15.78 9.83
C LEU A 133 -21.11 15.62 10.24
N SER A 134 -21.40 14.52 10.93
CA SER A 134 -22.76 14.11 11.29
C SER A 134 -22.84 13.66 12.76
N ASN A 135 -24.07 13.57 13.29
CA ASN A 135 -24.35 13.07 14.64
C ASN A 135 -23.50 13.75 15.74
N VAL A 136 -23.39 15.08 15.65
CA VAL A 136 -22.64 15.87 16.64
C VAL A 136 -23.47 16.04 17.90
N GLU A 137 -22.93 15.56 19.00
CA GLU A 137 -23.58 15.55 20.29
C GLU A 137 -22.58 16.04 21.35
N ILE A 138 -23.04 16.93 22.24
CA ILE A 138 -22.29 17.40 23.40
C ILE A 138 -23.16 17.16 24.63
N TRP A 139 -22.55 16.65 25.69
CA TRP A 139 -23.16 16.48 26.99
C TRP A 139 -22.30 17.11 28.07
N LEU A 140 -22.95 17.62 29.11
CA LEU A 140 -22.34 18.05 30.37
C LEU A 140 -23.00 17.25 31.49
N ASP A 141 -22.21 16.48 32.23
CA ASP A 141 -22.70 15.68 33.37
C ASP A 141 -23.97 14.87 33.02
N ASP A 142 -23.94 14.16 31.88
CA ASP A 142 -25.03 13.36 31.28
C ASP A 142 -26.23 14.14 30.71
N GLU A 143 -26.26 15.48 30.82
CA GLU A 143 -27.29 16.33 30.20
C GLU A 143 -26.86 16.74 28.78
N GLN A 144 -27.67 16.42 27.77
CA GLN A 144 -27.40 16.82 26.39
C GLN A 144 -27.55 18.33 26.22
N LEU A 145 -26.50 18.97 25.72
CA LEU A 145 -26.44 20.41 25.54
C LEU A 145 -26.81 20.83 24.12
N SER A 146 -27.47 21.98 24.02
CA SER A 146 -27.57 22.72 22.76
C SER A 146 -26.30 23.55 22.58
N PHE A 147 -25.71 23.53 21.39
CA PHE A 147 -24.48 24.27 21.09
C PHE A 147 -24.67 25.19 19.89
N THR A 148 -23.87 26.25 19.85
CA THR A 148 -23.76 27.13 18.70
C THR A 148 -22.49 26.76 17.95
N ARG A 149 -22.55 26.70 16.61
CA ARG A 149 -21.34 26.58 15.80
C ARG A 149 -20.80 27.98 15.51
N GLU A 150 -19.54 28.23 15.86
CA GLU A 150 -18.82 29.48 15.58
C GLU A 150 -17.67 29.23 14.59
N GLY A 151 -17.51 30.10 13.58
CA GLY A 151 -16.46 30.03 12.57
C GLY A 151 -16.94 30.48 11.17
N SER A 152 -16.02 30.85 10.28
CA SER A 152 -16.36 31.19 8.88
C SER A 152 -16.34 29.94 7.99
N ALA A 153 -17.36 29.80 7.13
CA ALA A 153 -17.39 28.80 6.06
C ALA A 153 -16.43 29.11 4.88
N GLU A 154 -15.77 30.27 4.90
CA GLU A 154 -14.73 30.60 3.94
C GLU A 154 -13.50 29.72 4.22
N LEU A 155 -13.02 29.06 3.16
CA LEU A 155 -11.96 28.04 3.17
C LEU A 155 -10.90 28.33 4.25
N TYR A 156 -10.65 27.36 5.13
CA TYR A 156 -9.61 27.33 6.18
C TYR A 156 -9.91 28.01 7.53
N GLY A 157 -11.16 28.45 7.80
CA GLY A 157 -11.54 28.88 9.15
C GLY A 157 -11.63 27.72 10.15
N THR A 158 -11.04 27.86 11.34
CA THR A 158 -11.26 26.92 12.47
C THR A 158 -12.70 27.02 12.96
N GLN A 159 -13.52 26.03 12.63
CA GLN A 159 -14.86 25.90 13.18
C GLN A 159 -14.80 25.35 14.60
N SER A 160 -15.72 25.78 15.45
CA SER A 160 -15.83 25.27 16.82
C SER A 160 -17.28 25.13 17.25
N LEU A 161 -17.54 24.17 18.13
CA LEU A 161 -18.78 24.06 18.87
C LEU A 161 -18.61 24.84 20.16
N VAL A 162 -19.52 25.78 20.41
CA VAL A 162 -19.49 26.66 21.55
C VAL A 162 -20.75 26.48 22.38
N TRP A 163 -20.56 26.28 23.67
CA TRP A 163 -21.62 26.26 24.66
C TRP A 163 -21.27 27.26 25.77
N SER A 164 -22.27 28.00 26.24
CA SER A 164 -22.11 28.87 27.41
C SER A 164 -23.25 28.62 28.39
N GLY A 165 -22.91 28.44 29.66
CA GLY A 165 -23.90 28.19 30.70
C GLY A 165 -23.28 27.99 32.08
N PRO A 166 -24.12 27.83 33.12
CA PRO A 166 -23.63 27.62 34.47
C PRO A 166 -23.05 26.22 34.63
N VAL A 167 -21.87 26.13 35.25
CA VAL A 167 -21.27 24.87 35.68
C VAL A 167 -21.65 24.63 37.15
N LYS A 168 -22.27 23.49 37.43
CA LYS A 168 -22.81 23.17 38.77
C LYS A 168 -21.86 22.32 39.62
N THR A 169 -20.90 21.66 38.98
CA THR A 169 -20.00 20.66 39.56
C THR A 169 -18.58 21.22 39.68
N SER A 170 -17.83 20.73 40.67
CA SER A 170 -16.42 21.11 40.88
C SER A 170 -15.44 20.39 39.96
N ASP A 171 -15.91 19.40 39.21
CA ASP A 171 -15.16 18.66 38.20
C ASP A 171 -16.10 18.39 37.01
N PRO A 172 -16.47 19.41 36.20
CA PRO A 172 -17.41 19.20 35.10
C PRO A 172 -16.89 18.22 34.07
N VAL A 173 -17.75 17.33 33.60
CA VAL A 173 -17.43 16.33 32.58
C VAL A 173 -18.15 16.66 31.28
N PHE A 174 -17.38 17.07 30.27
CA PHE A 174 -17.88 17.27 28.92
C PHE A 174 -17.67 16.02 28.08
N THR A 175 -18.76 15.43 27.58
CA THR A 175 -18.69 14.36 26.59
C THR A 175 -18.98 14.93 25.21
N ILE A 176 -18.21 14.51 24.21
CA ILE A 176 -18.41 14.88 22.81
C ILE A 176 -18.43 13.62 21.97
N ARG A 177 -19.32 13.60 20.98
CA ARG A 177 -19.36 12.58 19.94
C ARG A 177 -19.62 13.24 18.60
N TYR A 178 -18.93 12.78 17.56
CA TYR A 178 -19.28 13.09 16.19
C TYR A 178 -18.86 11.95 15.27
N GLU A 179 -19.48 11.91 14.09
CA GLU A 179 -19.14 10.98 13.02
C GLU A 179 -18.67 11.77 11.81
N THR A 180 -17.65 11.25 11.14
CA THR A 180 -17.16 11.84 9.90
C THR A 180 -16.86 10.78 8.84
N VAL A 181 -16.93 11.19 7.58
CA VAL A 181 -16.60 10.35 6.42
C VAL A 181 -15.32 10.91 5.80
N GLY A 182 -14.39 10.03 5.41
CA GLY A 182 -13.44 10.36 4.35
C GLY A 182 -11.93 10.26 4.58
N MET A 183 -11.43 9.81 5.73
CA MET A 183 -10.06 10.20 6.10
C MET A 183 -9.13 9.02 6.43
N SER A 184 -7.96 8.99 5.79
CA SER A 184 -6.92 7.97 5.96
C SER A 184 -5.95 8.26 7.11
N SER A 185 -6.02 9.43 7.74
CA SER A 185 -5.14 9.82 8.84
C SER A 185 -5.91 10.55 9.92
N PHE A 186 -5.59 10.25 11.17
CA PHE A 186 -6.15 10.86 12.36
C PHE A 186 -5.02 11.33 13.27
N THR A 187 -5.10 12.58 13.68
CA THR A 187 -4.20 13.23 14.63
C THR A 187 -5.03 13.84 15.74
N TYR A 188 -4.72 13.48 16.99
CA TYR A 188 -5.18 14.16 18.18
C TYR A 188 -4.05 15.01 18.76
N SER A 189 -4.38 16.25 19.12
CA SER A 189 -3.49 17.19 19.77
C SER A 189 -4.16 17.73 21.03
N GLY A 190 -3.68 17.30 22.19
CA GLY A 190 -4.21 17.73 23.48
C GLY A 190 -3.90 19.18 23.80
N SER A 191 -4.39 19.65 24.95
CA SER A 191 -4.05 20.97 25.48
C SER A 191 -2.75 20.88 26.26
N PHE A 192 -1.92 21.91 26.15
CA PHE A 192 -0.82 22.11 27.09
C PHE A 192 -1.43 22.60 28.42
N THR A 193 -1.10 21.93 29.52
CA THR A 193 -1.58 22.27 30.86
C THR A 193 -0.38 22.57 31.74
N GLU A 194 -0.49 23.59 32.60
CA GLU A 194 0.55 23.85 33.62
C GLU A 194 0.58 22.75 34.70
N HIS A 195 -0.52 22.01 34.82
CA HIS A 195 -0.71 20.91 35.76
C HIS A 195 -0.66 19.55 35.06
N ALA A 196 -0.35 18.51 35.83
CA ALA A 196 -0.43 17.14 35.36
C ALA A 196 -1.87 16.77 35.00
N GLN A 197 -2.05 16.09 33.86
CA GLN A 197 -3.34 15.57 33.41
C GLN A 197 -3.24 14.07 33.16
N ASP A 198 -4.33 13.34 33.41
CA ASP A 198 -4.45 11.96 32.96
C ASP A 198 -4.93 11.93 31.50
N PHE A 199 -4.32 11.06 30.70
CA PHE A 199 -4.63 10.92 29.28
C PHE A 199 -4.82 9.45 28.92
N SER A 200 -6.01 9.12 28.44
CA SER A 200 -6.34 7.85 27.82
C SER A 200 -6.86 8.06 26.40
N MET A 201 -6.33 7.29 25.46
CA MET A 201 -6.83 7.27 24.10
C MET A 201 -6.85 5.85 23.52
N ILE A 202 -7.98 5.48 22.91
CA ILE A 202 -8.13 4.24 22.17
C ILE A 202 -8.36 4.55 20.69
N VAL A 203 -7.45 4.10 19.82
CA VAL A 203 -7.64 4.13 18.37
C VAL A 203 -7.97 2.71 17.92
N THR A 204 -9.18 2.51 17.39
CA THR A 204 -9.60 1.24 16.79
C THR A 204 -9.66 1.41 15.28
N ILE A 205 -8.92 0.60 14.54
CA ILE A 205 -8.97 0.54 13.07
C ILE A 205 -9.66 -0.76 12.70
N GLU A 206 -10.72 -0.68 11.91
CA GLU A 206 -11.49 -1.81 11.40
C GLU A 206 -11.35 -1.90 9.88
N GLY A 207 -11.34 -3.12 9.32
CA GLY A 207 -11.24 -3.39 7.88
C GLY A 207 -9.81 -3.47 7.31
N THR A 208 -8.78 -3.21 8.12
CA THR A 208 -7.37 -3.37 7.73
C THR A 208 -6.43 -3.42 8.93
N ARG A 209 -5.27 -4.06 8.74
CA ARG A 209 -4.10 -3.99 9.65
C ARG A 209 -2.94 -3.17 9.09
N SER A 210 -3.12 -2.57 7.91
CA SER A 210 -2.16 -1.64 7.33
C SER A 210 -2.31 -0.29 8.02
N TYR A 211 -1.38 0.06 8.91
CA TYR A 211 -1.36 1.35 9.59
C TYR A 211 0.07 1.77 9.90
N ASN A 212 0.24 3.06 10.15
CA ASN A 212 1.48 3.64 10.64
C ASN A 212 1.19 4.62 11.78
N ILE A 213 2.11 4.70 12.73
CA ILE A 213 2.08 5.73 13.77
C ILE A 213 3.02 6.82 13.29
N ASN A 214 2.48 7.95 12.86
CA ASN A 214 3.25 8.98 12.15
C ASN A 214 4.25 9.66 13.10
N TYR A 215 3.75 10.14 14.24
CA TYR A 215 4.50 10.81 15.30
C TYR A 215 3.63 10.94 16.56
N GLY A 216 4.22 11.39 17.67
CA GLY A 216 3.54 11.59 18.94
C GLY A 216 4.02 10.63 20.03
N MET A 217 3.15 10.37 21.01
CA MET A 217 3.45 9.51 22.13
C MET A 217 3.56 8.04 21.73
N SER A 218 4.42 7.29 22.43
CA SER A 218 4.53 5.86 22.24
C SER A 218 3.26 5.13 22.67
N VAL A 219 2.80 4.22 21.82
CA VAL A 219 1.67 3.32 22.10
C VAL A 219 2.01 2.37 23.25
N ASP A 220 1.12 2.25 24.22
CA ASP A 220 1.30 1.40 25.40
C ASP A 220 0.92 -0.05 25.11
N SER A 221 -0.23 -0.27 24.46
CA SER A 221 -0.70 -1.61 24.10
C SER A 221 -1.19 -1.68 22.65
N ARG A 222 -1.05 -2.87 22.06
CA ARG A 222 -1.54 -3.18 20.72
C ARG A 222 -2.26 -4.51 20.78
N GLU A 223 -3.52 -4.50 20.41
CA GLU A 223 -4.35 -5.69 20.29
C GLU A 223 -4.77 -5.86 18.83
N PHE A 224 -4.57 -7.06 18.30
CA PHE A 224 -5.00 -7.42 16.95
C PHE A 224 -6.26 -8.27 17.06
N GLY A 225 -7.35 -7.83 16.42
CA GLY A 225 -8.59 -8.59 16.38
C GLY A 225 -8.40 -9.94 15.69
N SER A 226 -9.12 -10.97 16.14
CA SER A 226 -9.05 -12.34 15.61
C SER A 226 -9.63 -12.46 14.20
N GLU A 227 -9.09 -13.41 13.42
CA GLU A 227 -9.33 -13.67 12.00
C GLU A 227 -10.81 -13.75 11.55
N GLY A 228 -11.11 -13.17 10.39
CA GLY A 228 -12.42 -13.19 9.73
C GLY A 228 -12.77 -11.85 9.08
N ALA A 229 -14.06 -11.61 8.82
CA ALA A 229 -14.59 -10.42 8.15
C ALA A 229 -14.30 -9.06 8.85
N ASN A 230 -13.66 -9.07 10.02
CA ASN A 230 -13.38 -7.90 10.86
C ASN A 230 -11.88 -7.82 11.22
N GLU A 231 -11.01 -7.68 10.21
CA GLU A 231 -9.62 -7.29 10.46
C GLU A 231 -9.59 -6.01 11.28
N SER A 232 -9.06 -6.05 12.50
CA SER A 232 -8.97 -4.84 13.33
C SER A 232 -7.67 -4.74 14.11
N VAL A 233 -7.31 -3.50 14.42
CA VAL A 233 -6.21 -3.13 15.30
C VAL A 233 -6.74 -2.18 16.34
N ARG A 234 -6.52 -2.49 17.61
CA ARG A 234 -6.78 -1.60 18.73
C ARG A 234 -5.45 -1.14 19.31
N LEU A 235 -5.24 0.18 19.32
CA LEU A 235 -4.07 0.86 19.84
C LEU A 235 -4.49 1.65 21.08
N GLU A 236 -3.74 1.49 22.17
CA GLU A 236 -4.07 2.14 23.44
C GLU A 236 -2.90 2.99 23.92
N TRP A 237 -3.23 4.19 24.38
CA TRP A 237 -2.35 5.09 25.12
C TRP A 237 -3.00 5.32 26.48
N HIS A 238 -2.27 5.04 27.56
CA HIS A 238 -2.70 5.31 28.93
C HIS A 238 -1.54 5.95 29.68
N LYS A 239 -1.61 7.27 29.87
CA LYS A 239 -0.59 8.10 30.50
C LYS A 239 -1.17 8.77 31.73
N GLU A 240 -0.66 8.40 32.89
CA GLU A 240 -1.00 9.04 34.16
C GLU A 240 -0.06 10.21 34.43
N ASN A 241 -0.58 11.29 35.00
CA ASN A 241 0.18 12.47 35.41
C ASN A 241 1.06 13.07 34.28
N LEU A 242 0.51 13.24 33.09
CA LEU A 242 1.20 13.78 31.93
C LEU A 242 1.36 15.32 32.05
N PHE A 243 2.60 15.81 31.97
CA PHE A 243 2.92 17.25 31.98
C PHE A 243 3.12 17.86 30.59
N SER A 244 3.23 17.02 29.56
CA SER A 244 3.42 17.43 28.17
C SER A 244 2.10 17.40 27.41
N GLN A 245 1.98 18.22 26.38
CA GLN A 245 0.87 18.13 25.43
C GLN A 245 0.77 16.72 24.82
N PRO A 246 -0.33 15.97 25.02
CA PRO A 246 -0.46 14.65 24.42
C PRO A 246 -0.68 14.77 22.91
N VAL A 247 0.08 14.02 22.12
CA VAL A 247 -0.07 13.96 20.67
C VAL A 247 -0.17 12.50 20.24
N VAL A 248 -1.20 12.18 19.45
CA VAL A 248 -1.40 10.86 18.84
C VAL A 248 -1.61 11.06 17.35
N SER A 249 -0.80 10.46 16.48
CA SER A 249 -1.02 10.51 15.03
C SER A 249 -0.92 9.13 14.41
N VAL A 250 -2.00 8.70 13.77
CA VAL A 250 -2.17 7.39 13.15
C VAL A 250 -2.62 7.58 11.71
N SER A 251 -1.94 6.96 10.77
CA SER A 251 -2.40 6.82 9.39
C SER A 251 -2.78 5.38 9.10
N VAL A 252 -3.88 5.20 8.40
CA VAL A 252 -4.35 3.94 7.85
C VAL A 252 -3.77 3.80 6.45
N GLY A 253 -3.02 2.72 6.24
CA GLY A 253 -2.39 2.44 4.96
C GLY A 253 -3.38 1.87 3.95
N ASP A 254 -3.11 2.14 2.68
CA ASP A 254 -3.88 1.59 1.58
C ASP A 254 -3.73 0.06 1.49
N ARG A 255 -4.74 -0.60 0.94
CA ARG A 255 -4.57 -1.97 0.41
C ARG A 255 -3.67 -1.90 -0.82
N ILE A 256 -2.67 -2.78 -0.89
CA ILE A 256 -1.71 -2.83 -1.99
C ILE A 256 -2.47 -2.97 -3.30
N ASN A 257 -2.25 -2.02 -4.22
CA ASN A 257 -2.79 -2.12 -5.56
C ASN A 257 -1.92 -3.09 -6.40
N PRO A 258 -2.45 -4.27 -6.79
CA PRO A 258 -1.75 -5.22 -7.64
C PRO A 258 -1.24 -4.59 -8.94
N SER A 259 -1.96 -3.60 -9.47
CA SER A 259 -1.64 -3.00 -10.75
C SER A 259 -0.33 -2.24 -10.72
N THR A 260 -0.03 -1.57 -9.60
CA THR A 260 1.19 -0.77 -9.42
C THR A 260 2.42 -1.64 -9.27
N GLN A 261 2.33 -2.79 -8.58
CA GLN A 261 3.47 -3.70 -8.48
C GLN A 261 3.75 -4.39 -9.81
N VAL A 262 2.71 -4.79 -10.54
CA VAL A 262 2.90 -5.51 -11.79
C VAL A 262 3.21 -4.58 -12.98
N SER A 263 2.79 -3.31 -12.96
CA SER A 263 3.23 -2.32 -13.95
C SER A 263 4.76 -2.18 -14.00
N ARG A 264 5.41 -2.28 -12.83
CA ARG A 264 6.88 -2.29 -12.69
C ARG A 264 7.51 -3.52 -13.37
N ILE A 265 6.80 -4.64 -13.41
CA ILE A 265 7.27 -5.87 -14.07
C ILE A 265 7.31 -5.71 -15.60
N TYR A 266 6.41 -4.92 -16.20
CA TYR A 266 6.43 -4.70 -17.66
C TYR A 266 7.66 -3.91 -18.14
N LEU A 267 8.11 -2.92 -17.35
CA LEU A 267 9.35 -2.17 -17.64
C LEU A 267 10.60 -3.05 -17.64
N THR A 268 10.57 -4.13 -16.86
CA THR A 268 11.70 -5.04 -16.65
C THR A 268 11.60 -6.30 -17.52
N MET A 269 10.48 -6.49 -18.23
CA MET A 269 10.25 -7.62 -19.13
C MET A 269 11.25 -7.69 -20.30
N ALA A 270 11.52 -6.57 -20.95
CA ALA A 270 12.40 -6.49 -22.11
C ALA A 270 13.84 -6.95 -21.83
N PRO A 271 14.52 -6.47 -20.77
CA PRO A 271 15.86 -6.92 -20.45
C PRO A 271 15.91 -8.38 -19.96
N VAL A 272 14.90 -8.85 -19.22
CA VAL A 272 14.78 -10.28 -18.86
C VAL A 272 14.65 -11.13 -20.12
N TYR A 273 13.91 -10.65 -21.12
CA TYR A 273 13.80 -11.34 -22.40
C TYR A 273 15.14 -11.45 -23.13
N VAL A 274 16.01 -10.43 -23.09
CA VAL A 274 17.34 -10.51 -23.72
C VAL A 274 18.18 -11.63 -23.11
N ILE A 275 18.17 -11.73 -21.78
CA ILE A 275 18.88 -12.80 -21.06
C ILE A 275 18.26 -14.15 -21.43
N PHE A 276 16.94 -14.26 -21.41
CA PHE A 276 16.20 -15.47 -21.80
C PHE A 276 16.55 -15.91 -23.23
N ALA A 277 16.46 -15.00 -24.21
CA ALA A 277 16.78 -15.25 -25.60
C ALA A 277 18.26 -15.65 -25.77
N GLY A 278 19.17 -14.96 -25.08
CA GLY A 278 20.60 -15.29 -25.10
C GLY A 278 20.91 -16.68 -24.55
N VAL A 279 20.33 -17.02 -23.40
CA VAL A 279 20.45 -18.36 -22.80
C VAL A 279 19.81 -19.40 -23.71
N ALA A 280 18.64 -19.13 -24.29
CA ALA A 280 17.96 -20.05 -25.17
C ALA A 280 18.78 -20.35 -26.44
N VAL A 281 19.36 -19.32 -27.05
CA VAL A 281 20.26 -19.44 -28.21
C VAL A 281 21.55 -20.18 -27.84
N PHE A 282 22.15 -19.86 -26.70
CA PHE A 282 23.36 -20.53 -26.23
C PHE A 282 23.13 -22.03 -25.96
N LEU A 283 22.04 -22.39 -25.27
CA LEU A 283 21.75 -23.78 -24.94
C LEU A 283 21.37 -24.60 -26.18
N THR A 284 20.62 -24.01 -27.13
CA THR A 284 20.29 -24.69 -28.39
C THR A 284 21.52 -24.98 -29.24
N ASP A 285 22.46 -24.04 -29.32
CA ASP A 285 23.75 -24.23 -29.99
C ASP A 285 24.61 -25.28 -29.26
N ARG A 286 24.76 -25.15 -27.93
CA ARG A 286 25.61 -26.02 -27.12
C ARG A 286 25.19 -27.49 -27.15
N PHE A 287 23.89 -27.76 -27.19
CA PHE A 287 23.35 -29.11 -27.23
C PHE A 287 23.06 -29.61 -28.66
N GLY A 288 23.53 -28.90 -29.69
CA GLY A 288 23.52 -29.37 -31.08
C GLY A 288 22.13 -29.55 -31.68
N ARG A 289 21.09 -28.93 -31.09
CA ARG A 289 19.72 -28.97 -31.59
C ARG A 289 19.29 -27.58 -31.98
N GLY A 290 19.27 -27.32 -33.29
CA GLY A 290 18.72 -26.08 -33.81
C GLY A 290 17.23 -26.00 -33.54
N MET A 291 16.80 -25.01 -32.74
CA MET A 291 15.39 -24.64 -32.65
C MET A 291 14.92 -24.11 -34.01
N ARG A 292 13.74 -24.52 -34.46
CA ARG A 292 13.13 -23.90 -35.64
C ARG A 292 12.65 -22.50 -35.27
N LEU A 293 12.51 -21.67 -36.29
CA LEU A 293 12.02 -20.29 -36.14
C LEU A 293 10.68 -20.24 -35.41
N LEU A 294 9.77 -21.15 -35.78
CA LEU A 294 8.44 -21.26 -35.19
C LEU A 294 8.52 -21.65 -33.71
N ASP A 295 9.39 -22.60 -33.35
CA ASP A 295 9.55 -23.07 -31.97
C ASP A 295 10.05 -21.92 -31.08
N PHE A 296 11.04 -21.16 -31.55
CA PHE A 296 11.55 -19.98 -30.85
C PHE A 296 10.50 -18.86 -30.76
N GLY A 297 9.71 -18.66 -31.82
CA GLY A 297 8.58 -17.72 -31.83
C GLY A 297 7.52 -18.08 -30.79
N ILE A 298 7.14 -19.36 -30.67
CA ILE A 298 6.18 -19.84 -29.67
C ILE A 298 6.74 -19.63 -28.25
N MET A 299 8.01 -19.96 -28.00
CA MET A 299 8.66 -19.71 -26.69
C MET A 299 8.66 -18.22 -26.35
N THR A 300 8.89 -17.37 -27.35
CA THR A 300 8.87 -15.92 -27.20
C THR A 300 7.47 -15.40 -26.85
N VAL A 301 6.43 -15.91 -27.51
CA VAL A 301 5.03 -15.57 -27.19
C VAL A 301 4.67 -16.05 -25.78
N LEU A 302 5.03 -17.27 -25.40
CA LEU A 302 4.76 -17.79 -24.06
C LEU A 302 5.48 -16.99 -22.96
N PHE A 303 6.71 -16.52 -23.25
CA PHE A 303 7.43 -15.62 -22.38
C PHE A 303 6.69 -14.28 -22.24
N ALA A 304 6.22 -13.71 -23.35
CA ALA A 304 5.49 -12.44 -23.32
C ALA A 304 4.14 -12.57 -22.60
N VAL A 305 3.42 -13.69 -22.75
CA VAL A 305 2.12 -13.97 -22.11
C VAL A 305 2.25 -14.24 -20.61
N PHE A 306 3.41 -14.72 -20.16
CA PHE A 306 3.66 -14.95 -18.74
C PHE A 306 3.42 -13.69 -17.88
N PHE A 307 3.88 -12.52 -18.32
CA PHE A 307 3.77 -11.29 -17.53
C PHE A 307 2.32 -10.77 -17.39
N PRO A 308 1.52 -10.68 -18.47
CA PRO A 308 0.07 -10.44 -18.38
C PRO A 308 -0.66 -11.50 -17.57
N LEU A 309 -0.26 -12.76 -17.64
CA LEU A 309 -0.89 -13.81 -16.85
C LEU A 309 -0.60 -13.64 -15.36
N VAL A 310 0.64 -13.32 -14.99
CA VAL A 310 1.00 -12.96 -13.60
C VAL A 310 0.21 -11.74 -13.14
N HIS A 311 0.06 -10.71 -13.99
CA HIS A 311 -0.76 -9.52 -13.67
C HIS A 311 -2.22 -9.86 -13.41
N TYR A 312 -2.78 -10.69 -14.28
CA TYR A 312 -4.15 -11.11 -14.18
C TYR A 312 -4.34 -11.94 -12.91
N LEU A 313 -3.53 -12.98 -12.72
CA LEU A 313 -3.60 -13.84 -11.55
C LEU A 313 -3.37 -13.06 -10.25
N SER A 314 -2.38 -12.17 -10.17
CA SER A 314 -2.16 -11.37 -8.96
C SER A 314 -3.38 -10.54 -8.60
N SER A 315 -4.08 -9.97 -9.58
CA SER A 315 -5.29 -9.19 -9.35
C SER A 315 -6.46 -10.00 -8.77
N PHE A 316 -6.45 -11.34 -8.94
CA PHE A 316 -7.48 -12.24 -8.42
C PHE A 316 -7.00 -13.09 -7.24
N THR A 317 -5.70 -13.32 -7.10
CA THR A 317 -5.12 -14.08 -5.99
C THR A 317 -4.78 -13.20 -4.81
N ILE A 318 -4.53 -11.89 -5.00
CA ILE A 318 -4.18 -10.98 -3.90
C ILE A 318 -5.28 -10.90 -2.86
N ASP A 319 -6.55 -10.77 -3.25
CA ASP A 319 -7.65 -10.68 -2.27
C ASP A 319 -7.71 -11.98 -1.39
N PRO A 320 -7.79 -13.21 -1.94
CA PRO A 320 -7.83 -14.43 -1.11
C PRO A 320 -6.50 -14.79 -0.42
N THR A 321 -5.35 -14.43 -0.99
CA THR A 321 -4.05 -14.76 -0.37
C THR A 321 -3.61 -13.74 0.66
N MET A 322 -3.99 -12.46 0.53
CA MET A 322 -3.85 -11.52 1.65
C MET A 322 -4.66 -12.02 2.83
N GLU A 323 -5.89 -12.50 2.64
CA GLU A 323 -6.67 -13.14 3.70
C GLU A 323 -5.98 -14.39 4.27
N LEU A 324 -5.43 -15.25 3.41
CA LEU A 324 -4.71 -16.45 3.83
C LEU A 324 -3.42 -16.14 4.60
N PHE A 325 -2.67 -15.10 4.22
CA PHE A 325 -1.39 -14.76 4.83
C PHE A 325 -1.51 -13.74 5.97
N ALA A 326 -2.58 -12.95 6.05
CA ALA A 326 -2.87 -12.04 7.17
C ALA A 326 -3.12 -12.78 8.49
N SER A 327 -3.39 -14.08 8.44
CA SER A 327 -3.44 -15.01 9.59
C SER A 327 -2.08 -15.25 10.25
N LEU A 328 -0.98 -14.98 9.54
CA LEU A 328 0.35 -15.20 10.08
C LEU A 328 0.76 -14.02 10.98
N PRO A 329 1.11 -14.26 12.26
CA PRO A 329 1.41 -13.20 13.22
C PRO A 329 2.71 -12.43 12.93
N VAL A 330 3.49 -12.85 11.93
CA VAL A 330 4.77 -12.25 11.53
C VAL A 330 4.85 -12.23 10.00
N VAL A 331 4.04 -11.39 9.34
CA VAL A 331 4.26 -11.14 7.91
C VAL A 331 5.22 -9.96 7.78
N MET A 332 6.52 -10.27 7.71
CA MET A 332 7.48 -9.36 7.13
C MET A 332 7.12 -9.21 5.65
N GLU A 333 6.58 -8.04 5.29
CA GLU A 333 6.41 -7.51 3.94
C GLU A 333 5.58 -8.34 2.95
N TYR A 334 4.47 -7.73 2.52
CA TYR A 334 3.37 -8.20 1.68
C TYR A 334 3.73 -8.61 0.22
N SER A 335 4.75 -9.43 0.01
CA SER A 335 5.11 -9.98 -1.30
C SER A 335 4.55 -11.39 -1.55
N MET A 336 4.09 -12.10 -0.50
CA MET A 336 3.57 -13.48 -0.52
C MET A 336 2.48 -13.77 -1.56
N PRO A 337 1.42 -12.95 -1.70
CA PRO A 337 0.41 -13.09 -2.76
C PRO A 337 0.96 -13.14 -4.18
N LEU A 338 2.03 -12.38 -4.42
CA LEU A 338 2.65 -12.29 -5.73
C LEU A 338 3.41 -13.57 -6.08
N TYR A 339 3.97 -14.26 -5.08
CA TYR A 339 4.64 -15.55 -5.29
C TYR A 339 3.67 -16.66 -5.68
N LEU A 340 2.43 -16.67 -5.16
CA LEU A 340 1.43 -17.65 -5.60
C LEU A 340 0.99 -17.39 -7.04
N ALA A 341 0.67 -16.14 -7.38
CA ALA A 341 0.34 -15.75 -8.77
C ALA A 341 1.48 -16.12 -9.73
N PHE A 342 2.72 -15.85 -9.31
CA PHE A 342 3.92 -16.24 -10.02
C PHE A 342 4.03 -17.75 -10.18
N ALA A 343 3.87 -18.53 -9.11
CA ALA A 343 3.97 -19.98 -9.14
C ALA A 343 2.92 -20.60 -10.08
N VAL A 344 1.68 -20.13 -10.03
CA VAL A 344 0.61 -20.60 -10.94
C VAL A 344 0.91 -20.22 -12.38
N ALA A 345 1.27 -18.96 -12.65
CA ALA A 345 1.65 -18.53 -14.00
C ALA A 345 2.86 -19.33 -14.52
N TRP A 346 3.82 -19.62 -13.65
CA TRP A 346 5.04 -20.36 -13.96
C TRP A 346 4.74 -21.83 -14.29
N VAL A 347 3.88 -22.49 -13.50
CA VAL A 347 3.44 -23.86 -13.81
C VAL A 347 2.72 -23.91 -15.16
N LEU A 348 1.87 -22.93 -15.46
CA LEU A 348 1.11 -22.89 -16.71
C LEU A 348 2.00 -22.61 -17.93
N THR A 349 2.74 -21.50 -17.92
CA THR A 349 3.57 -21.12 -19.08
C THR A 349 4.84 -21.95 -19.17
N GLY A 350 5.53 -22.16 -18.05
CA GLY A 350 6.73 -23.01 -17.97
C GLY A 350 6.41 -24.47 -18.25
N GLY A 351 5.30 -24.99 -17.73
CA GLY A 351 4.81 -26.33 -18.06
C GLY A 351 4.50 -26.49 -19.55
N LEU A 352 3.87 -25.49 -20.16
CA LEU A 352 3.58 -25.50 -21.61
C LEU A 352 4.86 -25.41 -22.45
N MET A 353 5.82 -24.54 -22.08
CA MET A 353 7.14 -24.46 -22.71
C MET A 353 7.90 -25.79 -22.61
N LEU A 354 7.86 -26.43 -21.44
CA LEU A 354 8.49 -27.73 -21.21
C LEU A 354 7.83 -28.82 -22.05
N TYR A 355 6.50 -28.88 -22.06
CA TYR A 355 5.72 -29.85 -22.85
C TYR A 355 6.01 -29.73 -24.35
N LEU A 356 5.95 -28.50 -24.89
CA LEU A 356 6.24 -28.25 -26.31
C LEU A 356 7.69 -28.61 -26.66
N SER A 357 8.65 -28.19 -25.82
CA SER A 357 10.06 -28.55 -26.01
C SER A 357 10.29 -30.05 -25.96
N ALA A 358 9.63 -30.75 -25.03
CA ALA A 358 9.74 -32.19 -24.87
C ALA A 358 9.15 -32.95 -26.06
N ARG A 359 8.04 -32.44 -26.63
CA ARG A 359 7.41 -33.05 -27.80
C ARG A 359 8.22 -32.85 -29.09
N VAL A 360 8.80 -31.66 -29.28
CA VAL A 360 9.52 -31.33 -30.53
C VAL A 360 10.98 -31.80 -30.49
N HIS A 361 11.64 -31.66 -29.35
CA HIS A 361 13.06 -31.94 -29.21
C HIS A 361 13.35 -33.15 -28.31
N GLY A 362 12.38 -33.73 -27.62
CA GLY A 362 12.59 -34.85 -26.69
C GLY A 362 12.88 -34.39 -25.26
N VAL A 363 12.40 -35.17 -24.30
CA VAL A 363 12.36 -34.87 -22.86
C VAL A 363 13.74 -34.50 -22.30
N SER A 364 14.80 -35.23 -22.68
CA SER A 364 16.15 -34.97 -22.16
C SER A 364 16.68 -33.58 -22.52
N PHE A 365 16.34 -33.06 -23.70
CA PHE A 365 16.74 -31.71 -24.09
C PHE A 365 15.85 -30.66 -23.43
N ALA A 366 14.54 -30.92 -23.37
CA ALA A 366 13.59 -30.04 -22.71
C ALA A 366 13.95 -29.79 -21.25
N LEU A 367 14.33 -30.84 -20.49
CA LEU A 367 14.76 -30.68 -19.09
C LEU A 367 16.06 -29.88 -18.97
N ARG A 368 17.06 -30.15 -19.84
CA ARG A 368 18.35 -29.42 -19.83
C ARG A 368 18.22 -27.96 -20.26
N TYR A 369 17.23 -27.64 -21.08
CA TYR A 369 16.90 -26.29 -21.54
C TYR A 369 16.05 -25.54 -20.53
N MET A 370 15.01 -26.19 -19.98
CA MET A 370 14.05 -25.54 -19.10
C MET A 370 14.57 -25.33 -17.68
N LEU A 371 15.43 -26.19 -17.13
CA LEU A 371 16.00 -25.99 -15.79
C LEU A 371 16.75 -24.65 -15.64
N PRO A 372 17.69 -24.28 -16.54
CA PRO A 372 18.35 -22.98 -16.50
C PRO A 372 17.41 -21.79 -16.71
N VAL A 373 16.46 -21.92 -17.64
CA VAL A 373 15.42 -20.91 -17.88
C VAL A 373 14.57 -20.72 -16.62
N THR A 374 14.18 -21.81 -15.98
CA THR A 374 13.40 -21.85 -14.73
C THR A 374 14.16 -21.22 -13.57
N ALA A 375 15.45 -21.54 -13.41
CA ALA A 375 16.29 -20.96 -12.38
C ALA A 375 16.43 -19.42 -12.56
N LEU A 376 16.48 -18.95 -13.81
CA LEU A 376 16.42 -17.53 -14.14
C LEU A 376 15.10 -16.90 -13.70
N PHE A 377 13.96 -17.52 -14.00
CA PHE A 377 12.66 -17.00 -13.57
C PHE A 377 12.52 -16.95 -12.04
N ILE A 378 12.91 -18.02 -11.34
CA ILE A 378 12.79 -18.10 -9.87
C ILE A 378 13.76 -17.16 -9.16
N GLY A 379 14.98 -16.97 -9.68
CA GLY A 379 15.96 -16.07 -9.06
C GLY A 379 15.70 -14.59 -9.35
N PHE A 380 15.20 -14.28 -10.54
CA PHE A 380 15.11 -12.90 -11.03
C PHE A 380 13.78 -12.23 -10.67
N PHE A 381 12.68 -12.99 -10.65
CA PHE A 381 11.35 -12.44 -10.37
C PHE A 381 11.18 -11.90 -8.94
N PRO A 382 11.61 -12.61 -7.87
CA PRO A 382 11.56 -12.07 -6.51
C PRO A 382 12.34 -10.76 -6.44
N LEU A 383 13.56 -10.73 -6.97
CA LEU A 383 14.48 -9.59 -6.92
C LEU A 383 13.94 -8.34 -7.62
N VAL A 384 13.33 -8.52 -8.80
CA VAL A 384 12.74 -7.43 -9.60
C VAL A 384 11.48 -6.86 -8.95
N VAL A 385 10.69 -7.71 -8.31
CA VAL A 385 9.47 -7.30 -7.60
C VAL A 385 9.81 -6.58 -6.31
N THR A 386 10.78 -7.09 -5.55
CA THR A 386 11.12 -6.54 -4.23
C THR A 386 11.97 -5.27 -4.32
N ILE A 387 12.82 -5.10 -5.34
CA ILE A 387 13.80 -3.99 -5.35
C ILE A 387 13.88 -3.30 -6.72
N PRO A 388 13.10 -2.21 -6.92
CA PRO A 388 13.09 -1.42 -8.15
C PRO A 388 14.49 -0.94 -8.58
N GLU A 389 15.33 -0.59 -7.62
CA GLU A 389 16.66 -0.04 -7.83
C GLU A 389 17.63 -1.08 -8.43
N TYR A 390 17.43 -2.36 -8.10
CA TYR A 390 18.26 -3.44 -8.65
C TYR A 390 17.78 -3.96 -9.99
N ALA A 391 16.55 -3.66 -10.40
CA ALA A 391 16.03 -4.13 -11.68
C ALA A 391 16.91 -3.61 -12.83
N MET A 392 17.21 -2.30 -12.87
CA MET A 392 18.10 -1.69 -13.87
C MET A 392 19.56 -2.16 -13.77
N LEU A 393 20.05 -2.42 -12.56
CA LEU A 393 21.40 -2.97 -12.37
C LEU A 393 21.49 -4.39 -12.94
N LEU A 394 20.46 -5.21 -12.73
CA LEU A 394 20.35 -6.55 -13.28
C LEU A 394 20.18 -6.55 -14.80
N VAL A 395 19.50 -5.54 -15.38
CA VAL A 395 19.50 -5.31 -16.84
C VAL A 395 20.93 -5.14 -17.36
N LEU A 396 21.69 -4.26 -16.72
CA LEU A 396 23.07 -3.96 -17.08
C LEU A 396 23.95 -5.21 -16.99
N LEU A 397 23.85 -5.96 -15.88
CA LEU A 397 24.58 -7.21 -15.69
C LEU A 397 24.17 -8.27 -16.73
N GLY A 398 22.89 -8.41 -17.02
CA GLY A 398 22.36 -9.31 -18.03
C GLY A 398 22.82 -8.98 -19.45
N PHE A 399 22.83 -7.69 -19.80
CA PHE A 399 23.34 -7.21 -21.08
C PHE A 399 24.85 -7.46 -21.22
N VAL A 400 25.63 -7.18 -20.17
CA VAL A 400 27.07 -7.48 -20.14
C VAL A 400 27.33 -8.98 -20.28
N ALA A 401 26.58 -9.82 -19.56
CA ALA A 401 26.68 -11.27 -19.66
C ALA A 401 26.33 -11.77 -21.07
N PHE A 402 25.27 -11.23 -21.68
CA PHE A 402 24.90 -11.54 -23.07
C PHE A 402 26.00 -11.14 -24.05
N MET A 403 26.54 -9.93 -23.95
CA MET A 403 27.66 -9.47 -24.78
C MET A 403 28.88 -10.36 -24.61
N ALA A 404 29.19 -10.79 -23.38
CA ALA A 404 30.27 -11.74 -23.11
C ALA A 404 30.04 -13.09 -23.81
N ILE A 405 28.82 -13.64 -23.76
CA ILE A 405 28.43 -14.88 -24.46
C ILE A 405 28.56 -14.73 -25.98
N VAL A 406 28.13 -13.60 -26.54
CA VAL A 406 28.26 -13.30 -27.98
C VAL A 406 29.73 -13.18 -28.41
N VAL A 407 30.56 -12.52 -27.60
CA VAL A 407 32.00 -12.38 -27.85
C VAL A 407 32.69 -13.75 -27.78
N GLN A 408 32.39 -14.54 -26.75
CA GLN A 408 33.00 -15.86 -26.54
C GLN A 408 32.58 -16.89 -27.61
N SER A 409 31.34 -16.83 -28.09
CA SER A 409 30.88 -17.69 -29.18
C SER A 409 31.52 -17.32 -30.53
N ARG A 410 31.77 -16.02 -30.77
CA ARG A 410 32.50 -15.57 -31.97
C ARG A 410 34.01 -15.83 -31.92
N SER A 411 34.66 -15.79 -30.75
CA SER A 411 36.10 -16.07 -30.66
C SER A 411 36.44 -17.53 -30.94
N LYS A 412 35.54 -18.47 -30.61
CA LYS A 412 35.67 -19.90 -30.97
C LYS A 412 35.47 -20.22 -32.46
N LEU A 413 34.92 -19.29 -33.25
CA LEU A 413 34.78 -19.42 -34.70
C LEU A 413 36.05 -19.00 -35.47
N LYS A 414 37.07 -18.47 -34.78
CA LYS A 414 38.34 -18.01 -35.37
C LYS A 414 39.52 -18.98 -35.14
N ILE A 415 39.26 -20.19 -34.68
CA ILE A 415 40.21 -21.33 -34.66
C ILE A 415 39.54 -22.47 -35.43
#